data_AF-A0A0P9I0L2-F1
#
_entry.id   AF-A0A0P9I0L2-F1
#
_cell.length_a   1.000
_cell.length_b   1.000
_cell.length_c   1.000
_cell.angle_alpha   90.00
_cell.angle_beta   90.00
_cell.angle_gamma   90.00
#
_symmetry.space_group_name_H-M   'P 1'
#
loop_
_entity.id
_entity.type
_entity.pdbx_description
1 polymer ?
#
loop_
_entity_poly.entity_id
_entity_poly.type
_entity_poly.pdbx_seq_one_letter_code
_entity_poly.pdbx_strand_id
1 'polypeptide(L)'
;MLRELKVESRIKSTVMSAIFLEDVISLILLAILLKATVPISPIPLEFFPGALFVFLIIVFYVISLLQEWLFEWGPKKDVFEGQMRAVFITLALVALMAELIGVHAMVGGFLAGLTLSDMLEKRRKLEEHIFAISYGFLIPIFLLNLGMETNMATLFAPRDALLTGLIVISLIISKSVSGFLGARLIGFPLRTSLGMGFMTIAKMSITLATASLALKYGIFAEDILVALVILSIITIMIAPLLTRLTLGHEIEKPSKFMYYGAEKSHKNDVQNFDFQKLEG
;
A
#
# COMPACT_ATOMS: atom_id res chain seq x y z
N MET A 1 -9.36 2.36 -4.03
CA MET A 1 -10.35 2.08 -2.96
C MET A 1 -10.47 3.18 -1.90
N LEU A 2 -9.59 3.31 -0.89
CA LEU A 2 -9.81 4.27 0.23
C LEU A 2 -9.86 5.73 -0.21
N ARG A 3 -9.17 6.08 -1.31
CA ARG A 3 -9.18 7.41 -1.95
C ARG A 3 -10.56 7.80 -2.53
N GLU A 4 -11.38 6.81 -2.89
CA GLU A 4 -12.69 7.02 -3.54
C GLU A 4 -13.85 7.05 -2.54
N LEU A 5 -13.62 6.67 -1.29
CA LEU A 5 -14.64 6.72 -0.25
C LEU A 5 -14.82 8.17 0.24
N LYS A 6 -16.05 8.67 0.29
CA LYS A 6 -16.39 10.00 0.84
C LYS A 6 -16.52 9.94 2.36
N VAL A 7 -15.42 9.67 3.05
CA VAL A 7 -15.30 9.57 4.52
C VAL A 7 -14.38 10.69 5.03
N GLU A 8 -14.55 11.10 6.29
CA GLU A 8 -13.70 12.11 6.92
C GLU A 8 -12.20 11.82 6.79
N SER A 9 -11.42 12.88 6.57
CA SER A 9 -9.96 12.81 6.41
C SER A 9 -9.25 12.11 7.58
N ARG A 10 -9.70 12.36 8.83
CA ARG A 10 -9.12 11.76 10.04
C ARG A 10 -9.26 10.23 10.06
N ILE A 11 -10.42 9.72 9.64
CA ILE A 11 -10.68 8.27 9.58
C ILE A 11 -9.81 7.64 8.50
N LYS A 12 -9.77 8.25 7.31
CA LYS A 12 -8.93 7.80 6.20
C LYS A 12 -7.46 7.74 6.60
N SER A 13 -6.91 8.80 7.20
CA SER A 13 -5.49 8.84 7.58
C SER A 13 -5.15 7.84 8.69
N THR A 14 -6.05 7.64 9.66
CA THR A 14 -5.87 6.65 10.74
C THR A 14 -5.88 5.23 10.18
N VAL A 15 -6.83 4.89 9.32
CA VAL A 15 -6.89 3.55 8.71
C VAL A 15 -5.71 3.33 7.76
N MET A 16 -5.36 4.31 6.93
CA MET A 16 -4.22 4.21 6.03
C MET A 16 -2.92 3.95 6.80
N SER A 17 -2.61 4.74 7.83
CA SER A 17 -1.40 4.53 8.65
C SER A 17 -1.38 3.16 9.33
N ALA A 18 -2.52 2.68 9.83
CA ALA A 18 -2.62 1.34 10.41
C ALA A 18 -2.33 0.24 9.38
N ILE A 19 -2.90 0.32 8.17
CA ILE A 19 -2.65 -0.65 7.08
C ILE A 19 -1.20 -0.60 6.64
N PHE A 20 -0.61 0.59 6.50
CA PHE A 20 0.80 0.73 6.13
C PHE A 20 1.72 0.09 7.17
N LEU A 21 1.48 0.32 8.46
CA LEU A 21 2.25 -0.31 9.54
C LEU A 21 2.09 -1.83 9.53
N GLU A 22 0.87 -2.34 9.30
CA GLU A 22 0.61 -3.78 9.18
C GLU A 22 1.47 -4.40 8.05
N ASP A 23 1.50 -3.77 6.88
CA ASP A 23 2.24 -4.29 5.73
C ASP A 23 3.76 -4.21 5.96
N VAL A 24 4.28 -3.13 6.56
CA VAL A 24 5.70 -3.03 6.96
C VAL A 24 6.08 -4.14 7.94
N ILE A 25 5.29 -4.33 9.00
CA ILE A 25 5.54 -5.36 10.02
C ILE A 25 5.49 -6.75 9.37
N SER A 26 4.50 -7.00 8.52
CA SER A 26 4.35 -8.27 7.79
C SER A 26 5.57 -8.60 6.93
N LEU A 27 6.12 -7.61 6.20
CA LEU A 27 7.30 -7.80 5.37
C LEU A 27 8.58 -8.03 6.19
N ILE A 28 8.72 -7.35 7.32
CA ILE A 28 9.83 -7.58 8.26
C ILE A 28 9.74 -9.00 8.86
N LEU A 29 8.54 -9.41 9.29
CA LEU A 29 8.30 -10.76 9.81
C LEU A 29 8.58 -11.82 8.74
N LEU A 30 8.17 -11.59 7.50
CA LEU A 30 8.46 -12.47 6.38
C LEU A 30 9.97 -12.60 6.16
N ALA A 31 10.72 -11.50 6.18
CA ALA A 31 12.18 -11.53 6.03
C ALA A 31 12.85 -12.37 7.13
N ILE A 32 12.42 -12.20 8.39
CA ILE A 32 12.91 -12.98 9.53
C ILE A 32 12.53 -14.47 9.37
N LEU A 33 11.29 -14.75 8.99
CA LEU A 33 10.79 -16.12 8.81
C LEU A 33 11.53 -16.84 7.69
N LEU A 34 11.72 -16.19 6.55
CA LEU A 34 12.48 -16.73 5.43
C LEU A 34 13.93 -16.99 5.81
N LYS A 35 14.56 -16.09 6.56
CA LYS A 35 15.91 -16.30 7.08
C LYS A 35 16.01 -17.50 8.03
N ALA A 36 14.99 -17.72 8.85
CA ALA A 36 14.95 -18.81 9.82
C ALA A 36 14.65 -20.17 9.19
N THR A 37 13.91 -20.19 8.09
CA THR A 37 13.40 -21.43 7.45
C THR A 37 14.17 -21.84 6.20
N VAL A 38 14.79 -20.89 5.50
CA VAL A 38 15.46 -21.11 4.23
C VAL A 38 16.91 -20.59 4.30
N PRO A 39 17.90 -21.35 3.78
CA PRO A 39 19.28 -20.90 3.71
C PRO A 39 19.50 -19.90 2.55
N ILE A 40 18.72 -18.81 2.51
CA ILE A 40 18.81 -17.76 1.48
C ILE A 40 19.88 -16.70 1.74
N SER A 41 20.32 -16.53 3.00
CA SER A 41 21.26 -15.46 3.37
C SER A 41 22.61 -16.02 3.80
N PRO A 42 23.73 -15.46 3.29
CA PRO A 42 25.07 -15.81 3.77
C PRO A 42 25.34 -15.33 5.20
N ILE A 43 24.53 -14.40 5.72
CA ILE A 43 24.68 -13.83 7.06
C ILE A 43 24.16 -14.84 8.09
N PRO A 44 24.90 -15.20 9.15
CA PRO A 44 24.39 -16.08 10.20
C PRO A 44 23.14 -15.50 10.90
N LEU A 45 22.24 -16.37 11.38
CA LEU A 45 20.96 -15.96 11.98
C LEU A 45 21.13 -14.97 13.15
N GLU A 46 22.19 -15.13 13.94
CA GLU A 46 22.52 -14.27 15.09
C GLU A 46 22.79 -12.81 14.70
N PHE A 47 23.40 -12.59 13.53
CA PHE A 47 23.75 -11.26 13.03
C PHE A 47 22.66 -10.66 12.14
N PHE A 48 21.68 -11.45 11.72
CA PHE A 48 20.64 -11.02 10.80
C PHE A 48 19.80 -9.83 11.30
N PRO A 49 19.33 -9.77 12.56
CA PRO A 49 18.61 -8.60 13.06
C PRO A 49 19.43 -7.31 12.99
N GLY A 50 20.74 -7.39 13.28
CA GLY A 50 21.66 -6.27 13.15
C GLY A 50 21.85 -5.83 11.71
N ALA A 51 22.05 -6.78 10.79
CA ALA A 51 22.16 -6.51 9.36
C ALA A 51 20.87 -5.89 8.79
N LEU A 52 19.70 -6.41 9.18
CA LEU A 52 18.39 -5.86 8.81
C LEU A 52 18.22 -4.44 9.35
N PHE A 53 18.61 -4.17 10.59
CA PHE A 53 18.54 -2.84 11.19
C PHE A 53 19.45 -1.84 10.45
N VAL A 54 20.70 -2.22 10.16
CA VAL A 54 21.63 -1.41 9.36
C VAL A 54 21.08 -1.16 7.95
N PHE A 55 20.50 -2.18 7.32
CA PHE A 55 19.85 -2.04 6.02
C PHE A 55 18.70 -1.04 6.04
N LEU A 56 17.81 -1.11 7.04
CA LEU A 56 16.74 -0.12 7.21
C LEU A 56 17.30 1.29 7.39
N ILE A 57 18.36 1.48 8.19
CA ILE A 57 19.03 2.77 8.34
C ILE A 57 19.58 3.27 7.00
N ILE A 58 20.27 2.42 6.23
CA ILE A 58 20.82 2.79 4.93
C ILE A 58 19.70 3.21 3.97
N VAL A 59 18.62 2.43 3.91
CA VAL A 59 17.50 2.73 3.02
C VAL A 59 16.82 4.03 3.44
N PHE A 60 16.45 4.21 4.71
CA PHE A 60 15.72 5.41 5.12
C PHE A 60 16.58 6.67 5.20
N TYR A 61 17.88 6.57 5.48
CA TYR A 61 18.74 7.73 5.69
C TYR A 61 19.65 8.02 4.50
N VAL A 62 20.40 7.03 4.03
CA VAL A 62 21.42 7.22 2.99
C VAL A 62 20.75 7.38 1.62
N ILE A 63 19.76 6.55 1.30
CA ILE A 63 19.05 6.63 0.03
C ILE A 63 18.15 7.86 -0.02
N SER A 64 17.56 8.26 1.12
CA SER A 64 16.79 9.51 1.21
C SER A 64 17.63 10.77 1.00
N LEU A 65 18.94 10.72 1.32
CA LEU A 65 19.87 11.79 1.00
C LEU A 65 20.33 11.75 -0.46
N LEU A 66 20.60 10.55 -0.97
CA LEU A 66 21.06 10.34 -2.36
C LEU A 66 19.99 10.65 -3.40
N GLN A 67 18.70 10.50 -3.07
CA GLN A 67 17.62 10.74 -4.03
C GLN A 67 17.55 12.19 -4.50
N GLU A 68 17.86 13.19 -3.67
CA GLU A 68 17.88 14.58 -4.12
C GLU A 68 18.96 14.79 -5.19
N TRP A 69 20.15 14.25 -4.93
CA TRP A 69 21.25 14.29 -5.89
C TRP A 69 20.93 13.50 -7.17
N LEU A 70 20.41 12.28 -7.05
CA LEU A 70 20.06 11.43 -8.19
C LEU A 70 18.98 12.04 -9.09
N PHE A 71 18.02 12.76 -8.52
CA PHE A 71 16.94 13.40 -9.28
C PHE A 71 17.38 14.68 -10.00
N GLU A 72 18.43 15.32 -9.50
CA GLU A 72 19.10 16.46 -10.17
C GLU A 72 20.25 16.02 -11.09
N TRP A 73 20.66 14.76 -10.96
CA TRP A 73 21.70 14.15 -11.77
C TRP A 73 21.18 13.86 -13.18
N GLY A 74 21.45 14.79 -14.09
CA GLY A 74 21.14 14.63 -15.51
C GLY A 74 21.13 15.97 -16.26
N PRO A 75 21.08 15.94 -17.59
CA PRO A 75 20.95 17.15 -18.40
C PRO A 75 19.63 17.86 -18.10
N LYS A 76 19.69 19.17 -17.81
CA LYS A 76 18.52 20.02 -17.48
C LYS A 76 17.46 20.11 -18.60
N LYS A 77 17.76 19.59 -19.80
CA LYS A 77 16.80 19.53 -20.92
C LYS A 77 15.75 18.44 -20.74
N ASP A 78 16.10 17.31 -20.13
CA ASP A 78 15.26 16.11 -20.03
C ASP A 78 15.02 15.70 -18.57
N VAL A 79 14.64 16.69 -17.76
CA VAL A 79 14.45 16.54 -16.30
C VAL A 79 13.51 15.37 -15.96
N PHE A 80 12.47 15.15 -16.76
CA PHE A 80 11.53 14.05 -16.53
C PHE A 80 12.17 12.66 -16.76
N GLU A 81 12.98 12.50 -17.81
CA GLU A 81 13.69 11.25 -18.04
C GLU A 81 14.72 10.97 -16.95
N GLY A 82 15.44 12.00 -16.49
CA GLY A 82 16.38 11.88 -15.37
C GLY A 82 15.70 11.39 -14.09
N GLN A 83 14.54 11.95 -13.76
CA GLN A 83 13.75 11.54 -12.60
C GLN A 83 13.24 10.10 -12.71
N MET A 84 12.75 9.69 -13.87
CA MET A 84 12.35 8.29 -14.10
C MET A 84 13.53 7.33 -13.93
N ARG A 85 14.69 7.66 -14.49
CA ARG A 85 15.93 6.86 -14.31
C ARG A 85 16.32 6.77 -12.84
N ALA A 86 16.27 7.88 -12.11
CA ALA A 86 16.58 7.91 -10.68
C ALA A 86 15.67 6.99 -9.87
N VAL A 87 14.36 6.97 -10.16
CA VAL A 87 13.40 6.05 -9.53
C VAL A 87 13.82 4.59 -9.77
N PHE A 88 14.05 4.19 -11.02
CA PHE A 88 14.41 2.81 -11.34
C PHE A 88 15.77 2.38 -10.78
N ILE A 89 16.76 3.28 -10.77
CA ILE A 89 18.06 3.04 -10.17
C ILE A 89 17.91 2.81 -8.67
N THR A 90 17.14 3.66 -7.98
CA THR A 90 16.87 3.51 -6.54
C THR A 90 16.15 2.20 -6.25
N LEU A 91 15.10 1.87 -7.01
CA LEU A 91 14.39 0.58 -6.88
C LEU A 91 15.34 -0.60 -7.05
N ALA A 92 16.16 -0.60 -8.11
CA ALA A 92 17.11 -1.67 -8.39
C ALA A 92 18.19 -1.79 -7.31
N LEU A 93 18.76 -0.67 -6.87
CA LEU A 93 19.80 -0.63 -5.85
C LEU A 93 19.28 -1.20 -4.52
N VAL A 94 18.12 -0.75 -4.05
CA VAL A 94 17.52 -1.22 -2.80
C VAL A 94 17.16 -2.70 -2.89
N ALA A 95 16.57 -3.13 -4.02
CA ALA A 95 16.22 -4.53 -4.23
C ALA A 95 17.47 -5.45 -4.24
N LEU A 96 18.55 -5.02 -4.89
CA LEU A 96 19.83 -5.74 -4.88
C LEU A 96 20.44 -5.78 -3.48
N MET A 97 20.44 -4.66 -2.76
CA MET A 97 20.92 -4.62 -1.38
C MET A 97 20.13 -5.55 -0.47
N ALA A 98 18.81 -5.62 -0.65
CA ALA A 98 17.96 -6.56 0.08
C ALA A 98 18.39 -8.01 -0.17
N GLU A 99 18.53 -8.42 -1.44
CA GLU A 99 18.94 -9.79 -1.78
C GLU A 99 20.33 -10.13 -1.21
N LEU A 100 21.28 -9.17 -1.22
CA LEU A 100 22.63 -9.37 -0.69
C LEU A 100 22.66 -9.68 0.82
N ILE A 101 21.74 -9.10 1.59
CA ILE A 101 21.61 -9.40 3.02
C ILE A 101 20.65 -10.58 3.28
N GLY A 102 20.06 -11.15 2.23
CA GLY A 102 19.07 -12.22 2.26
C GLY A 102 17.70 -11.80 2.76
N VAL A 103 17.31 -10.57 2.42
CA VAL A 103 15.94 -10.07 2.45
C VAL A 103 15.40 -10.12 1.03
N HIS A 104 14.21 -10.68 0.82
CA HIS A 104 13.70 -10.83 -0.55
C HIS A 104 13.52 -9.48 -1.26
N ALA A 105 13.81 -9.42 -2.56
CA ALA A 105 13.74 -8.20 -3.38
C ALA A 105 12.40 -7.47 -3.28
N MET A 106 11.29 -8.20 -3.07
CA MET A 106 9.96 -7.62 -2.85
C MET A 106 9.91 -6.67 -1.65
N VAL A 107 10.56 -7.04 -0.54
CA VAL A 107 10.65 -6.22 0.67
C VAL A 107 11.51 -4.97 0.37
N GLY A 108 12.64 -5.15 -0.33
CA GLY A 108 13.49 -4.05 -0.77
C GLY A 108 12.75 -3.05 -1.67
N GLY A 109 12.01 -3.54 -2.68
CA GLY A 109 11.21 -2.70 -3.57
C GLY A 109 10.11 -1.91 -2.85
N PHE A 110 9.47 -2.52 -1.85
CA PHE A 110 8.49 -1.82 -1.02
C PHE A 110 9.14 -0.69 -0.19
N LEU A 111 10.28 -0.97 0.47
CA LEU A 111 11.01 0.04 1.23
C LEU A 111 11.54 1.18 0.33
N ALA A 112 12.02 0.85 -0.87
CA ALA A 112 12.42 1.84 -1.87
C ALA A 112 11.26 2.76 -2.26
N GLY A 113 10.07 2.18 -2.50
CA GLY A 113 8.86 2.95 -2.76
C GLY A 113 8.48 3.88 -1.61
N LEU A 114 8.63 3.43 -0.35
CA LEU A 114 8.42 4.28 0.82
C LEU A 114 9.42 5.44 0.90
N THR A 115 10.70 5.21 0.58
CA THR A 115 11.68 6.30 0.59
C THR A 115 11.46 7.32 -0.53
N LEU A 116 10.91 6.87 -1.66
CA LEU A 116 10.64 7.72 -2.83
C LEU A 116 9.30 8.47 -2.74
N SER A 117 8.41 8.15 -1.78
CA SER A 117 7.05 8.69 -1.74
C SER A 117 7.02 10.21 -1.65
N ASP A 118 7.87 10.79 -0.80
CA ASP A 118 7.92 12.24 -0.56
C ASP A 118 8.40 13.00 -1.80
N MET A 119 9.30 12.39 -2.58
CA MET A 119 9.79 12.98 -3.83
C MET A 119 8.77 12.88 -4.96
N LEU A 120 8.01 11.78 -4.98
CA LEU A 120 6.94 11.57 -5.96
C LEU A 120 5.77 12.53 -5.73
N GLU A 121 5.38 12.75 -4.48
CA GLU A 121 4.29 13.69 -4.12
C GLU A 121 4.60 15.12 -4.58
N LYS A 122 5.88 15.54 -4.51
CA LYS A 122 6.32 16.85 -5.01
C LYS A 122 6.33 16.94 -6.55
N ARG A 123 6.27 15.81 -7.26
CA ARG A 123 6.49 15.71 -8.72
C ARG A 123 5.34 14.98 -9.39
N ARG A 124 4.16 15.60 -9.41
CA ARG A 124 2.90 15.04 -9.93
C ARG A 124 3.02 14.33 -11.29
N LYS A 125 3.75 14.90 -12.26
CA LYS A 125 3.95 14.24 -13.57
C LYS A 125 4.64 12.88 -13.44
N LEU A 126 5.65 12.77 -12.58
CA LEU A 126 6.38 11.53 -12.33
C LEU A 126 5.48 10.50 -11.65
N GLU A 127 4.75 10.93 -10.62
CA GLU A 127 3.76 10.11 -9.92
C GLU A 127 2.71 9.54 -10.88
N GLU A 128 2.12 10.38 -11.74
CA GLU A 128 1.13 9.97 -12.75
C GLU A 128 1.68 8.89 -13.70
N HIS A 129 2.94 8.99 -14.14
CA HIS A 129 3.56 8.00 -15.02
C HIS A 129 3.90 6.69 -14.31
N ILE A 130 4.40 6.74 -13.07
CA ILE A 130 4.61 5.54 -12.26
C ILE A 130 3.28 4.83 -12.03
N PHE A 131 2.22 5.56 -11.72
CA PHE A 131 0.89 4.97 -11.61
C PHE A 131 0.37 4.40 -12.93
N ALA A 132 0.59 5.07 -14.05
CA ALA A 132 0.20 4.55 -15.35
C ALA A 132 0.89 3.21 -15.66
N ILE A 133 2.19 3.09 -15.39
CA ILE A 133 2.95 1.84 -15.60
C ILE A 133 2.49 0.76 -14.60
N SER A 134 2.35 1.13 -13.33
CA SER A 134 2.04 0.19 -12.25
C SER A 134 0.62 -0.37 -12.39
N TYR A 135 -0.39 0.49 -12.53
CA TYR A 135 -1.79 0.07 -12.66
C TYR A 135 -2.15 -0.40 -14.07
N GLY A 136 -1.46 0.10 -15.11
CA GLY A 136 -1.70 -0.31 -16.49
C GLY A 136 -1.10 -1.67 -16.85
N PHE A 137 0.07 -2.01 -16.28
CA PHE A 137 0.81 -3.21 -16.69
C PHE A 137 1.27 -4.08 -15.52
N LEU A 138 2.04 -3.53 -14.57
CA LEU A 138 2.72 -4.35 -13.56
C LEU A 138 1.76 -5.10 -12.64
N ILE A 139 0.77 -4.40 -12.08
CA ILE A 139 -0.22 -4.99 -11.16
C ILE A 139 -1.11 -6.01 -11.91
N PRO A 140 -1.69 -5.71 -13.08
CA PRO A 140 -2.45 -6.70 -13.85
C PRO A 140 -1.66 -7.97 -14.18
N ILE A 141 -0.40 -7.84 -14.63
CA ILE A 141 0.44 -9.00 -14.97
C ILE A 141 0.75 -9.83 -13.72
N PHE A 142 1.08 -9.18 -12.60
CA PHE A 142 1.30 -9.84 -11.32
C PHE A 142 0.07 -10.65 -10.87
N LEU A 143 -1.12 -10.03 -10.91
CA LEU A 143 -2.37 -10.69 -10.52
C LEU A 143 -2.76 -11.81 -11.48
N LEU A 144 -2.49 -11.66 -12.78
CA LEU A 144 -2.69 -12.72 -13.77
C LEU A 144 -1.80 -13.92 -13.46
N ASN A 145 -0.49 -13.70 -13.27
CA ASN A 145 0.44 -14.78 -12.98
C ASN A 145 0.06 -15.52 -11.68
N LEU A 146 -0.25 -14.77 -10.63
CA LEU A 146 -0.72 -15.33 -9.38
C LEU A 146 -2.00 -16.17 -9.56
N GLY A 147 -2.96 -15.68 -10.34
CA GLY A 147 -4.18 -16.42 -10.66
C GLY A 147 -3.90 -17.71 -11.44
N MET A 148 -2.92 -17.70 -12.35
CA MET A 148 -2.49 -18.88 -13.11
C MET A 148 -1.77 -19.92 -12.25
N GLU A 149 -0.94 -19.47 -11.31
CA GLU A 149 -0.24 -20.35 -10.34
C GLU A 149 -1.20 -20.94 -9.30
N THR A 150 -2.38 -20.33 -9.11
CA THR A 150 -3.36 -20.76 -8.11
C THR A 150 -4.20 -21.93 -8.63
N ASN A 151 -4.06 -23.09 -8.00
CA ASN A 151 -4.83 -24.27 -8.34
C ASN A 151 -6.25 -24.24 -7.74
N MET A 152 -7.17 -23.68 -8.52
CA MET A 152 -8.60 -23.61 -8.15
C MET A 152 -9.27 -24.99 -8.06
N ALA A 153 -8.64 -26.08 -8.54
CA ALA A 153 -9.23 -27.41 -8.48
C ALA A 153 -9.44 -27.90 -7.03
N THR A 154 -8.63 -27.38 -6.10
CA THR A 154 -8.76 -27.60 -4.65
C THR A 154 -10.16 -27.21 -4.12
N LEU A 155 -10.87 -26.29 -4.77
CA LEU A 155 -12.23 -25.90 -4.36
C LEU A 155 -13.32 -26.89 -4.77
N PHE A 156 -13.03 -27.81 -5.69
CA PHE A 156 -13.99 -28.86 -6.06
C PHE A 156 -13.93 -30.05 -5.11
N ALA A 157 -12.87 -30.17 -4.30
CA ALA A 157 -12.77 -31.15 -3.24
C ALA A 157 -13.53 -30.65 -2.00
N PRO A 158 -14.57 -31.36 -1.51
CA PRO A 158 -15.43 -30.86 -0.42
C PRO A 158 -14.67 -30.51 0.87
N ARG A 159 -13.63 -31.29 1.19
CA ARG A 159 -12.80 -31.08 2.39
C ARG A 159 -11.98 -29.80 2.29
N ASP A 160 -11.30 -29.61 1.16
CA ASP A 160 -10.38 -28.49 0.95
C ASP A 160 -11.17 -27.19 0.72
N ALA A 161 -12.33 -27.27 0.08
CA ALA A 161 -13.29 -26.18 -0.02
C ALA A 161 -13.81 -25.72 1.35
N LEU A 162 -14.14 -26.67 2.25
CA LEU A 162 -14.57 -26.34 3.61
C LEU A 162 -13.45 -25.66 4.41
N LEU A 163 -12.22 -26.20 4.35
CA LEU A 163 -11.06 -25.60 5.00
C LEU A 163 -10.80 -24.18 4.47
N THR A 164 -10.83 -24.02 3.16
CA THR A 164 -10.66 -22.71 2.50
C THR A 164 -11.74 -21.73 2.97
N GLY A 165 -13.01 -22.14 3.00
CA GLY A 165 -14.11 -21.31 3.49
C GLY A 165 -13.94 -20.90 4.95
N LEU A 166 -13.50 -21.81 5.82
CA LEU A 166 -13.20 -21.52 7.23
C LEU A 166 -12.04 -20.52 7.38
N ILE A 167 -10.98 -20.67 6.59
CA ILE A 167 -9.84 -19.74 6.57
C ILE A 167 -10.32 -18.35 6.14
N VAL A 168 -11.08 -18.24 5.05
CA VAL A 168 -11.61 -16.97 4.54
C VAL A 168 -12.47 -16.28 5.61
N ILE A 169 -13.43 -16.99 6.21
CA ILE A 169 -14.31 -16.43 7.24
C ILE A 169 -13.50 -16.00 8.47
N SER A 170 -12.57 -16.83 8.93
CA SER A 170 -11.69 -16.52 10.06
C SER A 170 -10.86 -15.25 9.80
N LEU A 171 -10.28 -15.12 8.61
CA LEU A 171 -9.48 -13.95 8.22
C LEU A 171 -10.33 -12.68 8.12
N ILE A 172 -11.54 -12.76 7.57
CA ILE A 172 -12.47 -11.61 7.53
C ILE A 172 -12.82 -11.18 8.95
N ILE A 173 -13.22 -12.10 9.83
CA ILE A 173 -13.60 -11.79 11.21
C ILE A 173 -12.40 -11.20 11.97
N SER A 174 -11.24 -11.86 11.90
CA SER A 174 -10.02 -11.43 12.58
C SER A 174 -9.63 -9.99 12.18
N LYS A 175 -9.61 -9.69 10.88
CA LYS A 175 -9.31 -8.34 10.34
C LYS A 175 -10.35 -7.29 10.74
N SER A 176 -11.63 -7.66 10.65
CA SER A 176 -12.73 -6.75 11.00
C SER A 176 -12.65 -6.38 12.48
N VAL A 177 -12.44 -7.39 13.34
CA VAL A 177 -12.38 -7.25 14.79
C VAL A 177 -11.14 -6.47 15.20
N SER A 178 -9.97 -6.73 14.61
CA SER A 178 -8.75 -5.98 14.93
C SER A 178 -8.87 -4.50 14.59
N GLY A 179 -9.40 -4.16 13.41
CA GLY A 179 -9.66 -2.78 13.02
C GLY A 179 -10.72 -2.10 13.89
N PHE A 180 -11.80 -2.81 14.23
CA PHE A 180 -12.84 -2.32 15.14
C PHE A 180 -12.29 -2.03 16.54
N LEU A 181 -11.55 -2.98 17.12
CA LEU A 181 -10.96 -2.82 18.45
C LEU A 181 -9.94 -1.69 18.47
N GLY A 182 -9.07 -1.61 17.46
CA GLY A 182 -8.11 -0.52 17.32
C GLY A 182 -8.79 0.85 17.30
N ALA A 183 -9.84 1.01 16.49
CA ALA A 183 -10.62 2.24 16.44
C ALA A 183 -11.31 2.54 17.78
N ARG A 184 -11.84 1.52 18.47
CA ARG A 184 -12.51 1.69 19.75
C ARG A 184 -11.55 2.14 20.85
N LEU A 185 -10.33 1.60 20.87
CA LEU A 185 -9.27 1.98 21.81
C LEU A 185 -8.81 3.43 21.63
N ILE A 186 -8.84 3.94 20.39
CA ILE A 186 -8.53 5.34 20.07
C ILE A 186 -9.71 6.28 20.43
N GLY A 187 -10.85 5.73 20.84
CA GLY A 187 -12.02 6.49 21.30
C GLY A 187 -13.02 6.85 20.22
N PHE A 188 -12.95 6.23 19.02
CA PHE A 188 -13.98 6.43 18.00
C PHE A 188 -15.33 5.83 18.46
N PRO A 189 -16.47 6.43 18.04
CA PRO A 189 -17.78 5.90 18.37
C PRO A 189 -18.01 4.54 17.69
N LEU A 190 -18.97 3.77 18.20
CA LEU A 190 -19.18 2.37 17.80
C LEU A 190 -19.37 2.21 16.29
N ARG A 191 -20.22 3.05 15.69
CA ARG A 191 -20.52 3.01 14.25
C ARG A 191 -19.29 3.31 13.40
N THR A 192 -18.51 4.32 13.78
CA THR A 192 -17.27 4.68 13.09
C THR A 192 -16.22 3.59 13.24
N SER A 193 -16.12 3.00 14.43
CA SER A 193 -15.21 1.87 14.70
C SER A 193 -15.53 0.65 13.84
N LEU A 194 -16.83 0.32 13.67
CA LEU A 194 -17.25 -0.76 12.78
C LEU A 194 -16.89 -0.46 11.32
N GLY A 195 -17.11 0.77 10.88
CA GLY A 195 -16.72 1.22 9.55
C GLY A 195 -15.22 1.12 9.29
N MET A 196 -14.40 1.55 10.26
CA MET A 196 -12.94 1.41 10.22
C MET A 196 -12.51 -0.06 10.18
N GLY A 197 -13.16 -0.94 10.95
CA GLY A 197 -12.96 -2.39 10.89
C GLY A 197 -13.25 -2.96 9.50
N PHE A 198 -14.29 -2.51 8.81
CA PHE A 198 -14.56 -2.96 7.44
C PHE A 198 -13.54 -2.43 6.41
N MET A 199 -12.97 -1.25 6.65
CA MET A 199 -11.96 -0.67 5.76
C MET A 199 -10.64 -1.46 5.78
N THR A 200 -10.29 -2.15 6.87
CA THR A 200 -9.05 -2.93 6.98
C THR A 200 -9.10 -4.30 6.30
N ILE A 201 -10.29 -4.75 5.87
CA ILE A 201 -10.48 -6.07 5.28
C ILE A 201 -10.01 -6.11 3.82
N ALA A 202 -10.08 -4.99 3.11
CA ALA A 202 -9.70 -4.90 1.70
C ALA A 202 -8.18 -5.09 1.54
N LYS A 203 -7.77 -6.28 1.08
CA LYS A 203 -6.37 -6.61 0.79
C LYS A 203 -6.24 -7.16 -0.62
N MET A 204 -5.12 -6.88 -1.27
CA MET A 204 -4.87 -7.36 -2.63
C MET A 204 -3.38 -7.63 -2.86
N SER A 205 -2.60 -6.62 -3.27
CA SER A 205 -1.27 -6.86 -3.86
C SER A 205 -0.24 -7.45 -2.88
N ILE A 206 0.10 -6.73 -1.81
CA ILE A 206 1.23 -7.10 -0.94
C ILE A 206 0.97 -8.43 -0.21
N THR A 207 -0.26 -8.65 0.27
CA THR A 207 -0.61 -9.89 0.97
C THR A 207 -0.51 -11.11 0.06
N LEU A 208 -0.98 -11.01 -1.17
CA LEU A 208 -0.88 -12.08 -2.15
C LEU A 208 0.56 -12.34 -2.59
N ALA A 209 1.34 -11.27 -2.74
CA ALA A 209 2.75 -11.35 -3.09
C ALA A 209 3.55 -12.08 -1.98
N THR A 210 3.33 -11.71 -0.73
CA THR A 210 3.89 -12.41 0.44
C THR A 210 3.44 -13.87 0.50
N ALA A 211 2.17 -14.17 0.21
CA ALA A 211 1.64 -15.53 0.25
C ALA A 211 2.24 -16.43 -0.84
N SER A 212 2.35 -15.95 -2.06
CA SER A 212 3.00 -16.66 -3.17
C SER A 212 4.47 -16.92 -2.83
N LEU A 213 5.16 -15.93 -2.27
CA LEU A 213 6.54 -16.11 -1.83
C LEU A 213 6.67 -17.16 -0.71
N ALA A 214 5.80 -17.12 0.29
CA ALA A 214 5.76 -18.09 1.37
C ALA A 214 5.47 -19.52 0.85
N LEU A 215 4.56 -19.67 -0.12
CA LEU A 215 4.29 -20.95 -0.78
C LEU A 215 5.53 -21.46 -1.53
N LYS A 216 6.21 -20.59 -2.30
CA LYS A 216 7.42 -20.94 -3.05
C LYS A 216 8.53 -21.50 -2.17
N TYR A 217 8.64 -21.01 -0.93
CA TYR A 217 9.60 -21.47 0.06
C TYR A 217 9.07 -22.60 0.97
N GLY A 218 7.87 -23.13 0.70
CA GLY A 218 7.26 -24.22 1.46
C GLY A 218 6.79 -23.84 2.86
N ILE A 219 6.68 -22.55 3.16
CA ILE A 219 6.17 -22.03 4.44
C ILE A 219 4.65 -22.16 4.50
N PHE A 220 3.98 -21.84 3.39
CA PHE A 220 2.53 -22.01 3.25
C PHE A 220 2.21 -23.24 2.43
N ALA A 221 1.05 -23.85 2.73
CA ALA A 221 0.44 -24.85 1.90
C ALA A 221 -0.42 -24.20 0.80
N GLU A 222 -0.70 -24.96 -0.26
CA GLU A 222 -1.39 -24.49 -1.46
C GLU A 222 -2.82 -23.99 -1.16
N ASP A 223 -3.50 -24.62 -0.21
CA ASP A 223 -4.81 -24.23 0.30
C ASP A 223 -4.83 -22.82 0.91
N ILE A 224 -3.76 -22.41 1.59
CA ILE A 224 -3.61 -21.05 2.13
C ILE A 224 -3.54 -20.03 1.00
N LEU A 225 -2.79 -20.31 -0.06
CA LEU A 225 -2.70 -19.40 -1.21
C LEU A 225 -4.07 -19.25 -1.89
N VAL A 226 -4.75 -20.37 -2.15
CA VAL A 226 -6.10 -20.39 -2.74
C VAL A 226 -7.07 -19.59 -1.87
N ALA A 227 -7.04 -19.80 -0.55
CA ALA A 227 -7.87 -19.05 0.40
C ALA A 227 -7.60 -17.55 0.37
N LEU A 228 -6.33 -17.12 0.27
CA LEU A 228 -5.96 -15.71 0.23
C LEU A 228 -6.36 -15.04 -1.10
N VAL A 229 -6.31 -15.76 -2.23
CA VAL A 229 -6.81 -15.27 -3.51
C VAL A 229 -8.32 -15.05 -3.46
N ILE A 230 -9.08 -16.04 -2.96
CA ILE A 230 -10.53 -15.93 -2.79
C ILE A 230 -10.89 -14.82 -1.82
N LEU A 231 -10.20 -14.75 -0.68
CA LEU A 231 -10.34 -13.67 0.29
C LEU A 231 -10.15 -12.32 -0.39
N SER A 232 -9.10 -12.14 -1.19
CA SER A 232 -8.84 -10.87 -1.86
C SER A 232 -10.01 -10.48 -2.77
N ILE A 233 -10.48 -11.39 -3.64
CA ILE A 233 -11.63 -11.14 -4.54
C ILE A 233 -12.89 -10.74 -3.74
N ILE A 234 -13.25 -11.53 -2.73
CA ILE A 234 -14.44 -11.29 -1.90
C ILE A 234 -14.33 -9.95 -1.17
N THR A 235 -13.20 -9.68 -0.55
CA THR A 235 -13.02 -8.51 0.30
C THR A 235 -12.97 -7.21 -0.49
N ILE A 236 -12.39 -7.21 -1.69
CA ILE A 236 -12.41 -6.06 -2.61
C ILE A 236 -13.85 -5.67 -2.97
N MET A 237 -14.72 -6.65 -3.19
CA MET A 237 -16.12 -6.40 -3.54
C MET A 237 -16.96 -5.97 -2.32
N ILE A 238 -16.77 -6.64 -1.18
CA ILE A 238 -17.63 -6.47 0.00
C ILE A 238 -17.22 -5.26 0.84
N ALA A 239 -15.92 -4.97 0.99
CA ALA A 239 -15.46 -3.91 1.88
C ALA A 239 -16.01 -2.52 1.53
N PRO A 240 -16.05 -2.06 0.26
CA PRO A 240 -16.67 -0.78 -0.09
C PRO A 240 -18.16 -0.73 0.29
N LEU A 241 -18.89 -1.83 0.11
CA LEU A 241 -20.31 -1.92 0.44
C LEU A 241 -20.51 -1.82 1.96
N LEU A 242 -19.79 -2.61 2.75
CA LEU A 242 -19.89 -2.58 4.22
C LEU A 242 -19.45 -1.24 4.81
N THR A 243 -18.37 -0.65 4.28
CA THR A 243 -17.92 0.68 4.71
C THR A 243 -18.96 1.75 4.37
N ARG A 244 -19.61 1.70 3.21
CA ARG A 244 -20.69 2.65 2.86
C ARG A 244 -21.93 2.48 3.75
N LEU A 245 -22.33 1.26 4.06
CA LEU A 245 -23.48 1.02 4.94
C LEU A 245 -23.24 1.53 6.37
N THR A 246 -22.01 1.40 6.86
CA THR A 246 -21.63 1.86 8.20
C THR A 246 -21.34 3.36 8.26
N LEU A 247 -20.49 3.88 7.38
CA LEU A 247 -20.00 5.28 7.40
C LEU A 247 -20.72 6.22 6.43
N GLY A 248 -21.68 5.75 5.63
CA GLY A 248 -22.29 6.52 4.53
C GLY A 248 -22.99 7.84 4.90
N HIS A 249 -23.05 8.20 6.18
CA HIS A 249 -23.57 9.49 6.66
C HIS A 249 -22.48 10.46 7.13
N GLU A 250 -21.21 10.04 7.24
CA GLU A 250 -20.07 10.92 7.55
C GLU A 250 -19.55 11.58 6.26
N ILE A 251 -20.45 12.32 5.61
CA ILE A 251 -20.13 13.12 4.44
C ILE A 251 -19.17 14.22 4.89
N GLU A 252 -17.98 14.20 4.30
CA GLU A 252 -16.94 15.22 4.41
C GLU A 252 -17.59 16.62 4.44
N LYS A 253 -17.65 17.25 5.63
CA LYS A 253 -17.99 18.67 5.71
C LYS A 253 -16.89 19.41 4.96
N PRO A 254 -17.19 20.19 3.89
CA PRO A 254 -16.17 20.93 3.17
C PRO A 254 -15.36 21.76 4.17
N SER A 255 -14.04 21.61 4.10
CA SER A 255 -13.13 22.32 5.02
C SER A 255 -13.44 23.81 4.99
N LYS A 256 -13.45 24.46 6.17
CA LYS A 256 -13.73 25.90 6.30
C LYS A 256 -12.81 26.78 5.43
N PHE A 257 -11.65 26.25 5.03
CA PHE A 257 -10.72 26.88 4.09
C PHE A 257 -11.26 26.99 2.66
N MET A 258 -12.12 26.06 2.23
CA MET A 258 -12.76 26.11 0.91
C MET A 258 -13.80 27.25 0.82
N TYR A 259 -14.50 27.54 1.92
CA TYR A 259 -15.39 28.71 2.00
C TYR A 259 -14.62 30.03 1.97
N TYR A 260 -13.48 30.11 2.64
CA TYR A 260 -12.68 31.34 2.67
C TYR A 260 -11.97 31.61 1.33
N GLY A 261 -11.54 30.57 0.61
CA GLY A 261 -10.97 30.68 -0.74
C GLY A 261 -12.02 31.03 -1.80
N ALA A 262 -13.21 30.42 -1.73
CA ALA A 262 -14.30 30.69 -2.67
C ALA A 262 -14.87 32.11 -2.50
N GLU A 263 -15.01 32.61 -1.27
CA GLU A 263 -15.51 33.98 -1.04
C GLU A 263 -14.52 35.06 -1.53
N LYS A 264 -13.21 34.81 -1.39
CA LYS A 264 -12.17 35.73 -1.90
C LYS A 264 -12.08 35.71 -3.43
N SER A 265 -12.19 34.55 -4.05
CA SER A 265 -12.21 34.44 -5.52
C SER A 265 -13.45 35.15 -6.08
N HIS A 266 -14.63 34.91 -5.49
CA HIS A 266 -15.88 35.50 -5.97
C HIS A 266 -15.95 37.02 -5.78
N LYS A 267 -15.29 37.58 -4.75
CA LYS A 267 -15.16 39.05 -4.58
C LYS A 267 -14.17 39.66 -5.58
N ASN A 268 -13.06 38.99 -5.86
CA ASN A 268 -12.08 39.48 -6.84
C ASN A 268 -12.60 39.41 -8.28
N ASP A 269 -13.37 38.37 -8.61
CA ASP A 269 -13.96 38.20 -9.95
C ASP A 269 -15.06 39.23 -10.21
N VAL A 270 -15.87 39.58 -9.19
CA VAL A 270 -16.88 40.64 -9.30
C VAL A 270 -16.24 42.03 -9.38
N GLN A 271 -15.18 42.30 -8.61
CA GLN A 271 -14.46 43.58 -8.73
C GLN A 271 -13.78 43.73 -10.10
N ASN A 272 -13.11 42.70 -10.61
CA ASN A 272 -12.46 42.77 -11.92
C ASN A 272 -13.46 42.89 -13.08
N PHE A 273 -14.67 42.34 -12.95
CA PHE A 273 -15.72 42.51 -13.95
C PHE A 273 -16.26 43.94 -14.01
N ASP A 274 -16.37 44.63 -12.86
CA ASP A 274 -16.82 46.03 -12.83
C ASP A 274 -15.75 47.01 -13.34
N PHE A 275 -14.46 46.73 -13.10
CA PHE A 275 -13.37 47.57 -13.63
C PHE A 275 -13.26 47.51 -15.16
N GLN A 276 -13.48 46.36 -15.78
CA GLN A 276 -13.39 46.24 -17.26
C GLN A 276 -14.55 46.89 -18.03
N LYS A 277 -15.67 47.21 -17.36
CA LYS A 277 -16.79 47.94 -17.98
C LYS A 277 -16.67 49.46 -17.94
N LEU A 278 -15.69 50.00 -17.21
CA LEU A 278 -15.50 51.45 -17.06
C LEU A 278 -14.37 52.01 -17.95
N GLU A 279 -13.61 51.14 -18.65
CA GLU A 279 -12.49 51.53 -19.52
C GLU A 279 -12.74 51.24 -21.02
N GLY A 280 -13.99 51.02 -21.43
CA GLY A 280 -14.41 50.78 -22.82
C GLY A 280 -15.23 51.91 -23.42
#